data_AF-A0A2E2HFK3-F1
#
_entry.id   AF-A0A2E2HFK3-F1
#
_cell.length_a   1.000
_cell.length_b   1.000
_cell.length_c   1.000
_cell.angle_alpha   90.00
_cell.angle_beta   90.00
_cell.angle_gamma   90.00
#
_symmetry.space_group_name_H-M   'P 1'
#
loop_
_entity.id
_entity.type
_entity.pdbx_description
1 polymer ?
#
loop_
_entity_poly.entity_id
_entity_poly.type
_entity_poly.pdbx_seq_one_letter_code
_entity_poly.pdbx_strand_id
1 'polypeptide(L)'
;MWIMSCNLSHRKPAMDMKLDSALIKKLRNEKHWSQDELATACGISLRTIQRIENDGSASSESLKALAAVFKLESNTLLLREDFKAYQHTQIGWTILLILLLVYGMLDYFLLLPNPARIILTVIAVLFCTLTVRVSETEILWFFGPGLIRKHEKIHDIENCSRVSNKWWWGWGIRFHPIGQWLYNVSGFDAVEIKMKSGRRFRIGTDEPNYLEQAINSALRLPVNNPNK
;
A
#
# COMPACT_ATOMS: atom_id res chain seq x y z
N MET A 1 -21.15 54.64 -17.75
CA MET A 1 -22.07 53.60 -17.22
C MET A 1 -21.92 52.41 -18.16
N TRP A 2 -20.98 51.50 -17.95
CA TRP A 2 -20.94 50.49 -16.88
C TRP A 2 -19.51 50.10 -16.47
N ILE A 3 -19.43 49.46 -15.32
CA ILE A 3 -18.29 49.20 -14.43
C ILE A 3 -17.48 47.95 -14.85
N MET A 4 -16.21 47.96 -14.46
CA MET A 4 -15.21 46.88 -14.46
C MET A 4 -15.71 45.53 -13.89
N SER A 5 -14.91 44.50 -14.18
CA SER A 5 -14.75 43.19 -13.50
C SER A 5 -15.33 42.01 -14.30
N CYS A 6 -14.70 40.84 -14.34
CA CYS A 6 -13.83 40.23 -13.34
C CYS A 6 -12.83 39.27 -14.00
N ASN A 7 -11.55 39.42 -13.66
CA ASN A 7 -10.49 38.50 -14.02
C ASN A 7 -10.55 37.30 -13.06
N LEU A 8 -11.05 36.15 -13.53
CA LEU A 8 -11.10 34.90 -12.78
C LEU A 8 -9.70 34.31 -12.70
N SER A 9 -8.90 34.79 -11.73
CA SER A 9 -7.70 34.08 -11.30
C SER A 9 -8.10 32.68 -10.85
N HIS A 10 -7.63 31.65 -11.53
CA HIS A 10 -7.66 30.27 -11.07
C HIS A 10 -6.99 30.18 -9.69
N ARG A 11 -7.76 30.26 -8.61
CA ARG A 11 -7.28 29.84 -7.29
C ARG A 11 -7.12 28.32 -7.36
N LYS A 12 -5.87 27.85 -7.23
CA LYS A 12 -5.61 26.46 -6.87
C LYS A 12 -6.49 26.13 -5.64
N PRO A 13 -7.26 25.03 -5.63
CA PRO A 13 -7.91 24.60 -4.39
C PRO A 13 -6.81 24.46 -3.34
N ALA A 14 -6.98 25.14 -2.20
CA ALA A 14 -6.07 24.98 -1.08
C ALA A 14 -6.09 23.49 -0.72
N MET A 15 -4.99 22.78 -0.99
CA MET A 15 -4.86 21.40 -0.57
C MET A 15 -4.91 21.42 0.95
N ASP A 16 -5.96 20.84 1.53
CA ASP A 16 -6.04 20.59 2.96
C ASP A 16 -4.84 19.72 3.34
N MET A 17 -3.87 20.33 4.02
CA MET A 17 -2.72 19.62 4.53
C MET A 17 -3.13 18.96 5.85
N LYS A 18 -2.93 17.64 5.93
CA LYS A 18 -3.07 16.87 7.17
C LYS A 18 -1.78 17.01 7.99
N LEU A 19 -1.90 17.55 9.19
CA LEU A 19 -0.85 17.74 10.18
C LEU A 19 -0.99 16.71 11.29
N ASP A 20 0.13 16.30 11.88
CA ASP A 20 0.15 15.41 13.03
C ASP A 20 -0.31 16.18 14.29
N SER A 21 -1.61 16.09 14.58
CA SER A 21 -2.23 16.69 15.76
C SER A 21 -1.62 16.21 17.08
N ALA A 22 -1.16 14.96 17.14
CA ALA A 22 -0.59 14.40 18.35
C ALA A 22 0.81 14.97 18.61
N LEU A 23 1.62 15.10 17.55
CA LEU A 23 2.93 15.75 17.62
C LEU A 23 2.80 17.22 18.03
N ILE A 24 1.84 17.96 17.47
CA ILE A 24 1.62 19.38 17.81
C ILE A 24 1.23 19.53 19.28
N LYS A 25 0.31 18.70 19.79
CA LYS A 25 -0.04 18.69 21.22
C LYS A 25 1.17 18.38 22.10
N LYS A 26 2.00 17.42 21.70
CA LYS A 26 3.22 17.04 22.41
C LYS A 26 4.20 18.21 22.48
N LEU A 27 4.55 18.82 21.35
CA LEU A 27 5.47 19.96 21.28
C LEU A 27 4.96 21.16 22.09
N ARG A 28 3.65 21.42 22.05
CA ARG A 28 3.02 22.46 22.85
C ARG A 28 3.18 22.18 24.35
N ASN A 29 2.92 20.95 24.79
CA ASN A 29 3.04 20.55 26.19
C ASN A 29 4.51 20.54 26.67
N GLU A 30 5.47 20.15 25.83
CA GLU A 30 6.91 20.22 26.13
C GLU A 30 7.40 21.65 26.35
N LYS A 31 6.78 22.63 25.68
CA LYS A 31 7.02 24.06 25.91
C LYS A 31 6.15 24.65 27.03
N HIS A 32 5.31 23.83 27.68
CA HIS A 32 4.35 24.25 28.70
C HIS A 32 3.37 25.34 28.23
N TRP A 33 3.01 25.33 26.94
CA TRP A 33 2.08 26.31 26.38
C TRP A 33 0.62 25.82 26.39
N SER A 34 -0.30 26.75 26.61
CA SER A 34 -1.73 26.60 26.33
C SER A 34 -2.01 26.79 24.82
N GLN A 35 -3.20 26.40 24.37
CA GLN A 35 -3.59 26.59 22.96
C GLN A 35 -3.58 28.08 22.55
N ASP A 36 -3.89 28.98 23.48
CA ASP A 36 -3.90 30.43 23.25
C ASP A 36 -2.47 31.00 23.15
N GLU A 37 -1.56 30.55 24.01
CA GLU A 37 -0.14 30.94 23.93
C GLU A 37 0.50 30.46 22.62
N LEU A 38 0.17 29.24 22.16
CA LEU A 38 0.62 28.74 20.86
C LEU A 38 0.03 29.57 19.71
N ALA A 39 -1.25 29.93 19.78
CA ALA A 39 -1.91 30.76 18.79
C ALA A 39 -1.23 32.14 18.67
N THR A 40 -0.92 32.74 19.82
CA THR A 40 -0.23 34.02 19.92
C THR A 40 1.20 33.92 19.38
N ALA A 41 1.96 32.88 19.74
CA ALA A 41 3.32 32.69 19.26
C ALA A 41 3.39 32.49 17.74
N CYS A 42 2.42 31.77 17.17
CA CYS A 42 2.33 31.52 15.73
C CYS A 42 1.71 32.67 14.94
N GLY A 43 1.07 33.65 15.61
CA GLY A 43 0.32 34.72 14.95
C GLY A 43 -0.92 34.21 14.20
N ILE A 44 -1.57 33.15 14.68
CA ILE A 44 -2.77 32.56 14.07
C ILE A 44 -3.91 32.47 15.09
N SER A 45 -5.15 32.26 14.62
CA SER A 45 -6.30 32.24 15.52
C SER A 45 -6.31 31.00 16.43
N LEU A 46 -6.82 31.15 17.66
CA LEU A 46 -7.05 30.04 18.59
C LEU A 46 -7.91 28.93 17.95
N ARG A 47 -8.93 29.31 17.17
CA ARG A 47 -9.77 28.36 16.44
C ARG A 47 -8.98 27.54 15.41
N THR A 48 -7.96 28.14 14.79
CA THR A 48 -7.06 27.42 13.88
C THR A 48 -6.25 26.37 14.63
N ILE A 49 -5.67 26.72 15.79
CA ILE A 49 -4.96 25.76 16.65
C ILE A 49 -5.88 24.64 17.12
N GLN A 50 -7.08 24.97 17.60
CA GLN A 50 -8.06 23.98 18.04
C GLN A 50 -8.48 23.02 16.93
N ARG A 51 -8.68 23.55 15.71
CA ARG A 51 -8.98 22.74 14.53
C ARG A 51 -7.82 21.79 14.24
N ILE A 52 -6.60 22.31 14.09
CA ILE A 52 -5.39 21.51 13.85
C ILE A 52 -5.20 20.42 14.93
N GLU A 53 -5.43 20.74 16.20
CA GLU A 53 -5.32 19.77 17.30
C GLU A 53 -6.44 18.72 17.33
N ASN A 54 -7.59 18.98 16.71
CA ASN A 54 -8.74 18.07 16.69
C ASN A 54 -8.88 17.25 15.40
N ASP A 55 -8.69 17.87 14.23
CA ASP A 55 -8.91 17.25 12.91
C ASP A 55 -7.64 17.14 12.04
N GLY A 56 -6.55 17.80 12.45
CA GLY A 56 -5.28 17.83 11.73
C GLY A 56 -5.31 18.64 10.44
N SER A 57 -6.37 19.41 10.13
CA SER A 57 -6.46 20.18 8.90
C SER A 57 -5.90 21.60 9.08
N ALA A 58 -4.93 21.98 8.25
CA ALA A 58 -4.37 23.33 8.24
C ALA A 58 -4.14 23.86 6.82
N SER A 59 -4.09 25.19 6.71
CA SER A 59 -3.59 25.85 5.49
C SER A 59 -2.06 25.81 5.45
N SER A 60 -1.49 26.00 4.26
CA SER A 60 -0.02 26.01 4.09
C SER A 60 0.66 27.15 4.87
N GLU A 61 -0.04 28.25 5.08
CA GLU A 61 0.40 29.40 5.88
C GLU A 61 0.44 29.03 7.37
N SER A 62 -0.60 28.35 7.86
CA SER A 62 -0.69 27.89 9.24
C SER A 62 0.40 26.87 9.56
N LEU A 63 0.69 25.95 8.61
CA LEU A 63 1.79 25.00 8.71
C LEU A 63 3.16 25.69 8.83
N LYS A 64 3.43 26.68 7.96
CA LYS A 64 4.70 27.43 7.99
C LYS A 64 4.88 28.22 9.29
N ALA A 65 3.79 28.82 9.80
CA ALA A 65 3.80 29.52 11.08
C ALA A 65 4.16 28.59 12.25
N LEU A 66 3.54 27.40 12.31
CA LEU A 66 3.87 26.38 13.32
C LEU A 66 5.31 25.88 13.17
N ALA A 67 5.75 25.59 11.94
CA ALA A 67 7.11 25.15 11.64
C ALA A 67 8.16 26.18 12.12
N ALA A 68 7.90 27.48 11.89
CA ALA A 68 8.79 28.55 12.33
C ALA A 68 8.91 28.62 13.86
N VAL A 69 7.78 28.53 14.59
CA VAL A 69 7.76 28.61 16.07
C VAL A 69 8.41 27.39 16.71
N PHE A 70 8.16 26.20 16.17
CA PHE A 70 8.78 24.97 16.68
C PHE A 70 10.20 24.74 16.16
N LYS A 71 10.69 25.58 15.24
CA LYS A 71 11.99 25.42 14.56
C LYS A 71 12.13 24.06 13.87
N LEU A 72 11.07 23.62 13.21
CA LEU A 72 10.99 22.35 12.48
C LEU A 72 10.83 22.61 10.98
N GLU A 73 11.19 21.63 10.15
CA GLU A 73 10.82 21.66 8.74
C GLU A 73 9.31 21.41 8.58
N SER A 74 8.68 22.02 7.58
CA SER A 74 7.22 21.89 7.36
C SER A 74 6.81 20.42 7.13
N ASN A 75 7.70 19.62 6.56
CA ASN A 75 7.46 18.19 6.30
C ASN A 75 7.41 17.34 7.58
N THR A 76 8.03 17.80 8.68
CA THR A 76 8.03 17.09 9.97
C THR A 76 6.68 17.18 10.67
N LEU A 77 5.93 18.26 10.42
CA LEU A 77 4.62 18.51 11.04
C LEU A 77 3.45 17.92 10.24
N LEU A 78 3.70 17.49 9.01
CA LEU A 78 2.70 16.79 8.21
C LEU A 78 2.46 15.40 8.80
N LEU A 79 1.19 14.98 8.83
CA LEU A 79 0.80 13.65 9.24
C LEU A 79 1.37 12.67 8.21
N ARG A 80 2.54 12.11 8.50
CA ARG A 80 3.04 10.94 7.81
C ARG A 80 2.23 9.79 8.37
N GLU A 81 1.35 9.20 7.56
CA GLU A 81 0.86 7.87 7.91
C GLU A 81 2.12 7.01 8.01
N ASP A 82 2.48 6.60 9.24
CA ASP A 82 3.61 5.72 9.45
C ASP A 82 3.41 4.49 8.58
N PHE A 83 4.25 4.37 7.55
CA PHE A 83 4.18 3.23 6.66
C PHE A 83 4.42 1.98 7.49
N LYS A 84 3.40 1.12 7.56
CA LYS A 84 3.53 -0.20 8.19
C LYS A 84 3.92 -1.19 7.11
N ALA A 85 5.15 -1.69 7.20
CA ALA A 85 5.59 -2.79 6.36
C ALA A 85 4.61 -3.95 6.46
N TYR A 86 4.18 -4.46 5.31
CA TYR A 86 3.24 -5.56 5.22
C TYR A 86 3.98 -6.82 4.80
N GLN A 87 3.74 -7.91 5.51
CA GLN A 87 4.20 -9.23 5.11
C GLN A 87 3.12 -10.23 5.44
N HIS A 88 2.67 -10.96 4.43
CA HIS A 88 1.69 -12.01 4.61
C HIS A 88 2.02 -13.23 3.75
N THR A 89 1.81 -14.42 4.31
CA THR A 89 2.03 -15.69 3.63
C THR A 89 0.73 -16.49 3.64
N GLN A 90 0.17 -16.66 2.46
CA GLN A 90 -1.05 -17.45 2.26
C GLN A 90 -0.69 -18.87 1.83
N ILE A 91 -1.38 -19.85 2.42
CA ILE A 91 -1.23 -21.27 2.07
C ILE A 91 -2.29 -21.64 1.02
N GLY A 92 -1.83 -22.27 -0.05
CA GLY A 92 -2.66 -22.82 -1.13
C GLY A 92 -3.33 -24.12 -0.75
N TRP A 93 -4.16 -24.15 0.30
CA TRP A 93 -4.81 -25.38 0.76
C TRP A 93 -5.56 -26.13 -0.35
N THR A 94 -6.22 -25.40 -1.24
CA THR A 94 -6.96 -25.96 -2.38
C THR A 94 -6.04 -26.72 -3.34
N ILE A 95 -4.89 -26.14 -3.71
CA ILE A 95 -3.95 -26.80 -4.62
C ILE A 95 -3.29 -28.00 -3.96
N LEU A 96 -2.97 -27.91 -2.65
CA LEU A 96 -2.40 -28.99 -1.88
C LEU A 96 -3.36 -30.18 -1.76
N LEU A 97 -4.65 -29.92 -1.50
CA LEU A 97 -5.66 -30.96 -1.43
C LEU A 97 -5.85 -31.66 -2.79
N ILE A 98 -5.95 -30.91 -3.88
CA ILE A 98 -6.07 -31.48 -5.23
C ILE A 98 -4.83 -32.31 -5.57
N LEU A 99 -3.63 -31.80 -5.30
CA LEU A 99 -2.38 -32.52 -5.54
C LEU A 99 -2.30 -33.79 -4.71
N LEU A 100 -2.73 -33.77 -3.44
CA LEU A 100 -2.77 -34.96 -2.59
C LEU A 100 -3.71 -36.03 -3.16
N LEU A 101 -4.90 -35.64 -3.60
CA LEU A 101 -5.88 -36.57 -4.19
C LEU A 101 -5.38 -37.14 -5.51
N VAL A 102 -4.82 -36.31 -6.39
CA VAL A 102 -4.23 -36.74 -7.67
C VAL A 102 -3.04 -37.66 -7.43
N TYR A 103 -2.17 -37.32 -6.48
CA TYR A 103 -1.03 -38.14 -6.09
C TYR A 103 -1.49 -39.53 -5.63
N GLY A 104 -2.42 -39.60 -4.68
CA GLY A 104 -2.94 -40.87 -4.16
C GLY A 104 -3.65 -41.70 -5.22
N MET A 105 -4.45 -41.06 -6.08
CA MET A 105 -5.13 -41.73 -7.19
C MET A 105 -4.13 -42.31 -8.19
N LEU A 106 -3.15 -41.52 -8.66
CA LEU A 106 -2.18 -41.98 -9.64
C LEU A 106 -1.25 -43.06 -9.09
N ASP A 107 -0.85 -42.97 -7.82
CA ASP A 107 -0.03 -44.00 -7.17
C ASP A 107 -0.81 -45.32 -7.04
N TYR A 108 -2.09 -45.24 -6.66
CA TYR A 108 -2.98 -46.42 -6.53
C TYR A 108 -3.29 -47.09 -7.88
N PHE A 109 -3.59 -46.32 -8.93
CA PHE A 109 -4.04 -46.87 -10.22
C PHE A 109 -2.91 -47.10 -11.24
N LEU A 110 -1.85 -46.28 -11.23
CA LEU A 110 -0.83 -46.25 -12.30
C LEU A 110 0.60 -46.58 -11.84
N LEU A 111 0.84 -46.83 -10.54
CA LEU A 111 2.18 -47.13 -10.00
C LEU A 111 3.25 -46.13 -10.47
N LEU A 112 3.06 -44.85 -10.12
CA LEU A 112 3.95 -43.78 -10.58
C LEU A 112 5.44 -44.10 -10.30
N PRO A 113 6.31 -44.02 -11.33
CA PRO A 113 7.74 -44.25 -11.12
C PRO A 113 8.34 -43.15 -10.23
N ASN A 114 9.37 -43.50 -9.46
CA ASN A 114 10.09 -42.58 -8.55
C ASN A 114 10.35 -41.18 -9.13
N PRO A 115 10.89 -41.01 -10.35
CA PRO A 115 11.13 -39.67 -10.90
C PRO A 115 9.85 -38.84 -11.06
N ALA A 116 8.74 -39.45 -11.48
CA ALA A 116 7.47 -38.73 -11.62
C ALA A 116 6.93 -38.27 -10.26
N ARG A 117 7.06 -39.11 -9.22
CA ARG A 117 6.69 -38.77 -7.84
C ARG A 117 7.49 -37.58 -7.33
N ILE A 118 8.81 -37.60 -7.53
CA ILE A 118 9.70 -36.49 -7.14
C ILE A 118 9.30 -35.20 -7.85
N ILE A 119 9.08 -35.24 -9.17
CA ILE A 119 8.68 -34.06 -9.95
C ILE A 119 7.36 -33.48 -9.43
N LEU A 120 6.35 -34.32 -9.18
CA LEU A 120 5.05 -33.89 -8.67
C LEU A 120 5.17 -33.25 -7.27
N THR A 121 5.97 -33.84 -6.38
CA THR A 121 6.24 -33.28 -5.05
C THR A 121 6.97 -31.94 -5.14
N VAL A 122 7.96 -31.81 -6.04
CA VAL A 122 8.67 -30.54 -6.25
C VAL A 122 7.70 -29.45 -6.74
N ILE A 123 6.82 -29.76 -7.69
CA ILE A 123 5.79 -28.82 -8.16
C ILE A 123 4.86 -28.41 -7.00
N ALA A 124 4.44 -29.36 -6.16
CA ALA A 124 3.60 -29.07 -4.99
C ALA A 124 4.29 -28.10 -4.02
N VAL A 125 5.57 -28.33 -3.72
CA VAL A 125 6.37 -27.47 -2.84
C VAL A 125 6.60 -26.09 -3.45
N LEU A 126 6.76 -25.99 -4.76
CA LEU A 126 6.94 -24.70 -5.43
C LEU A 126 5.73 -23.78 -5.29
N PHE A 127 4.52 -24.33 -5.31
CA PHE A 127 3.27 -23.56 -5.32
C PHE A 127 2.45 -23.67 -4.02
N CYS A 128 3.02 -24.23 -2.95
CA CYS A 128 2.30 -24.44 -1.69
C CYS A 128 1.90 -23.14 -0.98
N THR A 129 2.71 -22.08 -1.13
CA THR A 129 2.49 -20.80 -0.49
C THR A 129 2.70 -19.64 -1.44
N LEU A 130 2.05 -18.51 -1.20
CA LEU A 130 2.33 -17.22 -1.81
C LEU A 130 2.63 -16.23 -0.68
N THR A 131 3.84 -15.69 -0.69
CA THR A 131 4.22 -14.63 0.25
C THR A 131 4.28 -13.30 -0.48
N VAL A 132 3.65 -12.30 0.11
CA VAL A 132 3.64 -10.92 -0.39
C VAL A 132 4.26 -10.02 0.67
N ARG A 133 5.18 -9.16 0.26
CA ARG A 133 5.85 -8.17 1.10
C ARG A 133 5.74 -6.81 0.44
N VAL A 134 5.34 -5.81 1.23
CA VAL A 134 5.31 -4.41 0.82
C VAL A 134 6.27 -3.65 1.72
N SER A 135 7.24 -3.00 1.08
CA SER A 135 8.20 -2.08 1.69
C SER A 135 7.89 -0.65 1.21
N GLU A 136 8.66 0.33 1.69
CA GLU A 136 8.52 1.73 1.25
C GLU A 136 8.82 1.92 -0.24
N THR A 137 9.75 1.13 -0.79
CA THR A 137 10.28 1.32 -2.14
C THR A 137 9.83 0.27 -3.15
N GLU A 138 9.51 -0.93 -2.68
CA GLU A 138 9.18 -2.07 -3.52
C GLU A 138 8.06 -2.95 -2.94
N ILE A 139 7.34 -3.60 -3.85
CA ILE A 139 6.48 -4.74 -3.56
C ILE A 139 7.16 -6.00 -4.10
N LEU A 140 7.18 -7.04 -3.29
CA LEU A 140 7.82 -8.30 -3.61
C LEU A 140 6.88 -9.45 -3.31
N TRP A 141 6.77 -10.40 -4.23
CA TRP A 141 6.00 -11.62 -4.01
C TRP A 141 6.73 -12.84 -4.54
N PHE A 142 6.55 -13.97 -3.85
CA PHE A 142 7.18 -15.22 -4.23
C PHE A 142 6.36 -16.44 -3.82
N PHE A 143 6.55 -17.52 -4.56
CA PHE A 143 5.90 -18.80 -4.29
C PHE A 143 6.83 -19.75 -3.53
N GLY A 144 6.26 -20.51 -2.59
CA GLY A 144 6.92 -21.59 -1.86
C GLY A 144 8.28 -21.17 -1.29
N PRO A 145 9.38 -21.89 -1.60
CA PRO A 145 10.72 -21.61 -1.09
C PRO A 145 11.36 -20.33 -1.65
N GLY A 146 10.70 -19.61 -2.56
CA GLY A 146 11.20 -18.35 -3.11
C GLY A 146 11.96 -18.46 -4.43
N LEU A 147 11.91 -19.61 -5.10
CA LEU A 147 12.55 -19.81 -6.42
C LEU A 147 11.88 -18.97 -7.52
N ILE A 148 10.56 -18.76 -7.42
CA ILE A 148 9.81 -17.85 -8.31
C ILE A 148 9.51 -16.58 -7.52
N ARG A 149 10.39 -15.59 -7.66
CA ARG A 149 10.29 -14.28 -6.99
C ARG A 149 10.12 -13.18 -8.03
N LYS A 150 9.21 -12.26 -7.77
CA LYS A 150 9.00 -11.05 -8.55
C LYS A 150 8.99 -9.85 -7.62
N HIS A 151 9.49 -8.73 -8.13
CA HIS A 151 9.50 -7.46 -7.42
C HIS A 151 9.18 -6.35 -8.41
N GLU A 152 8.47 -5.33 -7.94
CA GLU A 152 8.15 -4.12 -8.69
C GLU A 152 8.32 -2.92 -7.75
N LYS A 153 8.77 -1.79 -8.29
CA LYS A 153 8.96 -0.58 -7.49
C LYS A 153 7.61 0.05 -7.20
N ILE A 154 7.40 0.50 -5.96
CA ILE A 154 6.18 1.22 -5.56
C ILE A 154 5.99 2.47 -6.42
N HIS A 155 7.07 3.19 -6.76
CA HIS A 155 6.98 4.38 -7.58
C HIS A 155 6.44 4.13 -9.00
N ASP A 156 6.57 2.91 -9.53
CA ASP A 156 6.11 2.59 -10.88
C ASP A 156 4.62 2.19 -10.90
N ILE A 157 4.00 2.07 -9.72
CA ILE A 157 2.57 1.80 -9.56
C ILE A 157 1.79 3.10 -9.79
N GLU A 158 0.77 3.01 -10.63
CA GLU A 158 -0.20 4.08 -10.91
C GLU A 158 -1.38 4.00 -9.94
N ASN A 159 -1.93 2.80 -9.78
CA ASN A 159 -3.11 2.57 -8.94
C ASN A 159 -3.13 1.14 -8.40
N CYS A 160 -3.74 0.99 -7.22
CA CYS A 160 -3.95 -0.26 -6.52
C CYS A 160 -5.42 -0.33 -6.09
N SER A 161 -6.12 -1.40 -6.45
CA SER A 161 -7.54 -1.58 -6.13
C SER A 161 -7.88 -3.02 -5.77
N ARG A 162 -8.70 -3.23 -4.74
CA ARG A 162 -9.27 -4.55 -4.44
C ARG A 162 -10.18 -5.03 -5.56
N VAL A 163 -10.01 -6.29 -5.95
CA VAL A 163 -10.85 -6.96 -6.94
C VAL A 163 -11.17 -8.39 -6.49
N SER A 164 -12.29 -8.92 -6.97
CA SER A 164 -12.61 -10.34 -6.82
C SER A 164 -12.50 -11.04 -8.17
N ASN A 165 -11.93 -12.23 -8.14
CA ASN A 165 -11.69 -13.08 -9.29
C ASN A 165 -12.81 -14.10 -9.47
N LYS A 166 -13.21 -14.32 -10.73
CA LYS A 166 -14.14 -15.42 -11.03
C LYS A 166 -13.43 -16.76 -10.84
N TRP A 167 -14.17 -17.76 -10.37
CA TRP A 167 -13.59 -19.07 -10.01
C TRP A 167 -12.86 -19.77 -11.17
N TRP A 168 -13.32 -19.59 -12.41
CA TRP A 168 -12.72 -20.19 -13.59
C TRP A 168 -11.40 -19.52 -14.03
N TRP A 169 -11.03 -18.37 -13.46
CA TRP A 169 -9.70 -17.77 -13.70
C TRP A 169 -8.58 -18.63 -13.07
N GLY A 170 -8.95 -19.47 -12.10
CA GLY A 170 -8.11 -20.51 -11.53
C GLY A 170 -7.07 -20.00 -10.55
N TRP A 171 -6.11 -20.88 -10.26
CA TRP A 171 -5.04 -20.67 -9.28
C TRP A 171 -3.67 -20.82 -9.96
N GLY A 172 -2.64 -20.24 -9.35
CA GLY A 172 -1.26 -20.25 -9.83
C GLY A 172 -0.83 -18.95 -10.53
N ILE A 173 0.15 -19.07 -11.43
CA ILE A 173 0.65 -17.99 -12.29
C ILE A 173 -0.02 -18.10 -13.65
N ARG A 174 -0.83 -17.11 -14.02
CA ARG A 174 -1.60 -17.13 -15.27
C ARG A 174 -1.46 -15.80 -16.01
N PHE A 175 -1.38 -15.86 -17.34
CA PHE A 175 -1.52 -14.69 -18.19
C PHE A 175 -2.91 -14.66 -18.82
N HIS A 176 -3.63 -13.56 -18.65
CA HIS A 176 -4.98 -13.35 -19.17
C HIS A 176 -4.92 -12.69 -20.56
N PRO A 177 -5.80 -13.06 -21.52
CA PRO A 177 -5.83 -12.48 -22.87
C PRO A 177 -6.00 -10.95 -22.93
N ILE A 178 -6.54 -10.34 -21.87
CA ILE A 178 -6.70 -8.88 -21.71
C ILE A 178 -5.38 -8.19 -21.26
N GLY A 179 -4.28 -8.94 -21.21
CA GLY A 179 -2.94 -8.43 -20.89
C GLY A 179 -2.69 -8.29 -19.39
N GLN A 180 -3.17 -9.22 -18.57
CA GLN A 180 -3.07 -9.17 -17.11
C GLN A 180 -2.44 -10.44 -16.55
N TRP A 181 -1.46 -10.31 -15.66
CA TRP A 181 -0.95 -11.45 -14.89
C TRP A 181 -1.78 -11.68 -13.63
N LEU A 182 -2.03 -12.93 -13.28
CA LEU A 182 -2.61 -13.34 -12.00
C LEU A 182 -1.60 -14.21 -11.26
N TYR A 183 -1.34 -13.85 -10.00
CA TYR A 183 -0.53 -14.62 -9.06
C TYR A 183 -1.42 -15.01 -7.89
N ASN A 184 -1.85 -16.27 -7.80
CA ASN A 184 -2.76 -16.71 -6.75
C ASN A 184 -2.42 -18.13 -6.27
N VAL A 185 -2.76 -18.48 -5.03
CA VAL A 185 -2.64 -19.86 -4.50
C VAL A 185 -3.95 -20.41 -3.98
N SER A 186 -4.88 -19.55 -3.51
CA SER A 186 -6.20 -19.96 -3.04
C SER A 186 -7.16 -18.76 -2.97
N GLY A 187 -8.47 -19.02 -2.90
CA GLY A 187 -9.48 -17.97 -2.80
C GLY A 187 -9.74 -17.19 -4.10
N PHE A 188 -10.65 -16.21 -4.00
CA PHE A 188 -11.11 -15.36 -5.10
C PHE A 188 -10.72 -13.90 -4.94
N ASP A 189 -10.43 -13.45 -3.72
CA ASP A 189 -10.00 -12.07 -3.47
C ASP A 189 -8.57 -11.83 -3.97
N ALA A 190 -8.35 -10.63 -4.50
CA ALA A 190 -7.07 -10.18 -4.99
C ALA A 190 -6.95 -8.65 -4.94
N VAL A 191 -5.73 -8.17 -5.10
CA VAL A 191 -5.43 -6.76 -5.32
C VAL A 191 -4.90 -6.59 -6.73
N GLU A 192 -5.57 -5.75 -7.52
CA GLU A 192 -5.14 -5.36 -8.87
C GLU A 192 -4.20 -4.17 -8.78
N ILE A 193 -3.02 -4.32 -9.39
CA ILE A 193 -1.98 -3.30 -9.48
C ILE A 193 -1.84 -2.90 -10.94
N LYS A 194 -2.04 -1.61 -11.21
CA LYS A 194 -1.81 -0.98 -12.51
C LYS A 194 -0.51 -0.20 -12.45
N MET A 195 0.37 -0.47 -13.40
CA MET A 195 1.66 0.20 -13.53
C MET A 195 1.53 1.39 -14.47
N LYS A 196 2.35 2.43 -14.25
CA LYS A 196 2.45 3.60 -15.14
C LYS A 196 2.83 3.25 -16.57
N SER A 197 3.47 2.09 -16.78
CA SER A 197 3.80 1.54 -18.11
C SER A 197 2.59 0.95 -18.86
N GLY A 198 1.40 0.90 -18.24
CA GLY A 198 0.20 0.24 -18.77
C GLY A 198 0.13 -1.26 -18.48
N ARG A 199 1.22 -1.87 -17.96
CA ARG A 199 1.19 -3.25 -17.45
C ARG A 199 0.28 -3.35 -16.23
N ARG A 200 -0.43 -4.47 -16.11
CA ARG A 200 -1.33 -4.73 -14.99
C ARG A 200 -1.21 -6.17 -14.52
N PHE A 201 -1.28 -6.37 -13.22
CA PHE A 201 -1.23 -7.69 -12.62
C PHE A 201 -2.06 -7.73 -11.33
N ARG A 202 -2.40 -8.94 -10.91
CA ARG A 202 -3.22 -9.21 -9.74
C ARG A 202 -2.49 -10.14 -8.80
N ILE A 203 -2.50 -9.79 -7.52
CA ILE A 203 -1.96 -10.62 -6.44
C ILE A 203 -3.15 -11.12 -5.63
N GLY A 204 -3.37 -12.44 -5.64
CA GLY A 204 -4.34 -13.11 -4.79
C GLY A 204 -3.96 -12.98 -3.33
N THR A 205 -4.94 -12.68 -2.49
CA THR A 205 -4.76 -12.55 -1.05
C THR A 205 -6.09 -12.77 -0.34
N ASP A 206 -6.04 -13.42 0.82
CA ASP A 206 -7.12 -13.49 1.81
C ASP A 206 -7.25 -12.21 2.66
N GLU A 207 -6.28 -11.29 2.58
CA GLU A 207 -6.27 -9.99 3.28
C GLU A 207 -6.24 -8.79 2.31
N PRO A 208 -7.19 -8.67 1.36
CA PRO A 208 -7.12 -7.68 0.29
C PRO A 208 -7.13 -6.24 0.78
N ASN A 209 -7.86 -5.95 1.87
CA ASN A 209 -7.96 -4.61 2.44
C ASN A 209 -6.62 -4.14 3.03
N TYR A 210 -5.91 -5.03 3.76
CA TYR A 210 -4.63 -4.69 4.37
C TYR A 210 -3.53 -4.53 3.31
N LEU A 211 -3.50 -5.41 2.30
CA LEU A 211 -2.54 -5.30 1.20
C LEU A 211 -2.75 -4.01 0.39
N GLU A 212 -4.00 -3.68 0.04
CA GLU A 212 -4.34 -2.43 -0.66
C GLU A 212 -3.93 -1.20 0.16
N GLN A 213 -4.24 -1.19 1.45
CA GLN A 213 -3.87 -0.09 2.35
C GLN A 213 -2.34 0.06 2.45
N ALA A 214 -1.60 -1.05 2.58
CA ALA A 214 -0.15 -1.04 2.64
C ALA A 214 0.46 -0.43 1.36
N ILE A 215 0.00 -0.85 0.18
CA ILE A 215 0.47 -0.31 -1.10
C ILE A 215 0.13 1.18 -1.23
N ASN A 216 -1.11 1.56 -0.90
CA ASN A 216 -1.55 2.96 -0.98
C ASN A 216 -0.81 3.87 0.00
N SER A 217 -0.47 3.39 1.19
CA SER A 217 0.37 4.13 2.14
C SER A 217 1.80 4.29 1.62
N ALA A 218 2.39 3.25 1.02
CA ALA A 218 3.71 3.33 0.39
C ALA A 218 3.75 4.34 -0.77
N LEU A 219 2.70 4.36 -1.60
CA LEU A 219 2.56 5.29 -2.72
C LEU A 219 2.56 6.78 -2.31
N ARG A 220 2.14 7.09 -1.09
CA ARG A 220 2.09 8.46 -0.54
C ARG A 220 3.43 8.91 0.03
N LEU A 221 4.38 7.99 0.25
CA LEU A 221 5.69 8.36 0.77
C LEU A 221 6.48 9.13 -0.30
N PRO A 222 7.19 10.21 0.10
CA PRO A 222 8.13 10.86 -0.79
C PRO A 222 9.21 9.86 -1.20
N VAL A 223 9.58 9.85 -2.48
CA VAL A 223 10.63 8.97 -3.00
C VAL A 223 11.94 9.33 -2.31
N ASN A 224 12.28 8.60 -1.25
CA ASN A 224 13.58 8.73 -0.63
C ASN A 224 14.54 7.91 -1.50
N ASN A 225 15.36 8.61 -2.29
CA ASN A 225 16.35 7.94 -3.12
C ASN A 225 17.45 7.43 -2.19
N PRO A 226 17.66 6.11 -2.02
CA PRO A 226 18.70 5.59 -1.14
C PRO A 226 20.14 5.89 -1.64
N ASN A 227 20.27 6.54 -2.80
CA ASN A 227 21.54 6.91 -3.45
C ASN A 227 21.75 8.43 -3.51
N LYS A 228 21.65 9.13 -2.37
CA LYS A 228 22.21 10.48 -2.25
C LYS A 228 22.96 10.64 -0.94
#